data_AF-A0A9B0WVU4-F1
#
_entry.id   AF-A0A9B0WVU4-F1
#
_cell.length_a   1.000
_cell.length_b   1.000
_cell.length_c   1.000
_cell.angle_alpha   90.00
_cell.angle_beta   90.00
_cell.angle_gamma   90.00
#
_symmetry.space_group_name_H-M   'P 1'
#
loop_
_entity.id
_entity.type
_entity.pdbx_description
1 polymer ?
#
loop_
_entity_poly.entity_id
_entity_poly.type
_entity_poly.pdbx_seq_one_letter_code
_entity_poly.pdbx_strand_id
1 'polypeptide(L)'
;MFMKGDLLVLWPFHRLCVCHPLRGLVVQGGSNNAMCELHSWAGSSEHLRAPLGCGFPPPVCHETTFLNCVSPLRSCGFVSNAHMQQSSLAVISRSRLCEEVSGSFRALGLPKRLSQSESGLPRMELCEDQEASSLEPPASPLPWQVLPVLSEQQSRAVELVPAYAAPVLDPRQTSRLVREVSAALPLPAQPHLKRVRPNLDTQVPHALELLLCLAGPSPGARTLAELLPPAVDAHGLGPPFLVPVPAWPPLTRAQFEAAQAHWPSTFHEDKQVTCALAGRLFSPQERARMQGHMERAVWAAQHAAARGLRAVGAVVVEPGSGRILATGHDCSSSSSPLLHATMVCVDLVAQGQGRGAYDLGHHPACSFEVTAAPQLPVRPGTVRKLEHRDEDGDSKDGLPYVCTGYDLYITREPCVMCAMALVHARIRRVFYGAPSPDGALGSRFRLHARPDLNHRFQVFRGVLEDQCGQLDPDM
;
A
#
# COMPACT_ATOMS: atom_id res chain seq x y z
N MET A 1 13.25 -14.01 -31.13
CA MET A 1 14.66 -14.32 -31.42
C MET A 1 15.43 -13.91 -30.16
N PHE A 2 15.81 -14.76 -29.22
CA PHE A 2 16.21 -16.17 -29.21
C PHE A 2 15.28 -17.09 -28.38
N MET A 3 15.30 -18.37 -28.75
CA MET A 3 14.63 -19.52 -28.13
C MET A 3 15.64 -20.44 -27.42
N LYS A 4 15.13 -21.18 -26.43
CA LYS A 4 15.31 -22.61 -26.07
C LYS A 4 15.22 -22.72 -24.55
N GLY A 5 14.31 -23.44 -23.90
CA GLY A 5 13.52 -24.66 -24.19
C GLY A 5 13.57 -25.46 -22.87
N ASP A 6 12.65 -26.32 -22.43
CA ASP A 6 11.33 -26.77 -22.83
C ASP A 6 10.70 -27.33 -21.55
N LEU A 7 9.43 -27.03 -21.27
CA LEU A 7 8.52 -28.00 -20.66
C LEU A 7 7.09 -27.60 -21.03
N LEU A 8 6.58 -28.23 -22.09
CA LEU A 8 5.16 -28.20 -22.45
C LEU A 8 4.36 -29.01 -21.42
N VAL A 9 3.40 -28.36 -20.78
CA VAL A 9 2.20 -29.04 -20.29
C VAL A 9 1.01 -28.42 -21.03
N LEU A 10 0.47 -29.18 -21.98
CA LEU A 10 -0.72 -28.87 -22.76
C LEU A 10 -1.97 -29.03 -21.88
N TRP A 11 -2.75 -27.97 -21.71
CA TRP A 11 -4.16 -28.05 -21.32
C TRP A 11 -5.01 -27.29 -22.37
N PRO A 12 -6.12 -27.88 -22.87
CA PRO A 12 -6.79 -27.41 -24.07
C PRO A 12 -7.76 -26.23 -23.83
N PHE A 13 -7.83 -25.36 -24.84
CA PHE A 13 -8.77 -24.24 -25.00
C PHE A 13 -10.20 -24.69 -25.31
N HIS A 14 -11.18 -23.97 -24.73
CA HIS A 14 -12.44 -23.47 -25.33
C HIS A 14 -13.31 -22.86 -24.20
N ARG A 15 -13.98 -21.70 -24.25
CA ARG A 15 -14.26 -20.63 -25.23
C ARG A 15 -14.50 -19.34 -24.42
N LEU A 16 -13.93 -18.22 -24.85
CA LEU A 16 -14.34 -16.87 -24.46
C LEU A 16 -14.95 -16.19 -25.70
N CYS A 17 -16.22 -15.81 -25.62
CA CYS A 17 -16.87 -14.95 -26.60
C CYS A 17 -16.37 -13.52 -26.44
N VAL A 18 -15.77 -12.97 -27.49
CA VAL A 18 -15.47 -11.55 -27.64
C VAL A 18 -16.45 -10.97 -28.65
N CYS A 19 -17.30 -10.04 -28.20
CA CYS A 19 -18.19 -9.27 -29.07
C CYS A 19 -17.44 -8.04 -29.59
N HIS A 20 -17.28 -7.94 -30.91
CA HIS A 20 -16.93 -6.68 -31.60
C HIS A 20 -18.13 -6.23 -32.46
N PRO A 21 -18.38 -4.92 -32.57
CA PRO A 21 -19.53 -4.39 -33.31
C PRO A 21 -19.22 -4.31 -34.80
N LEU A 22 -20.08 -4.88 -35.64
CA LEU A 22 -20.05 -4.65 -37.08
C LEU A 22 -21.13 -3.64 -37.47
N ARG A 23 -20.66 -2.52 -38.02
CA ARG A 23 -21.48 -1.53 -38.74
C ARG A 23 -21.87 -2.08 -40.12
N GLY A 24 -23.15 -1.91 -40.43
CA GLY A 24 -23.61 -1.34 -41.70
C GLY A 24 -23.58 -2.24 -42.93
N LEU A 25 -24.72 -2.88 -43.21
CA LEU A 25 -25.16 -3.04 -44.59
C LEU A 25 -26.66 -2.79 -44.71
N VAL A 26 -26.98 -1.87 -45.62
CA VAL A 26 -28.30 -1.39 -46.00
C VAL A 26 -28.98 -2.43 -46.89
N VAL A 27 -30.23 -2.78 -46.61
CA VAL A 27 -31.13 -3.41 -47.58
C VAL A 27 -32.45 -2.65 -47.59
N GLN A 28 -32.81 -2.17 -48.77
CA GLN A 28 -34.06 -1.48 -49.09
C GLN A 28 -35.24 -2.46 -49.15
N GLY A 29 -36.38 -1.99 -48.61
CA GLY A 29 -37.67 -2.00 -49.31
C GLY A 29 -38.57 -3.23 -49.17
N GLY A 30 -39.79 -3.01 -48.68
CA GLY A 30 -40.93 -3.89 -48.95
C GLY A 30 -41.96 -3.93 -47.83
N SER A 31 -43.11 -3.30 -48.07
CA SER A 31 -44.27 -3.20 -47.18
C SER A 31 -44.93 -4.54 -46.85
N ASN A 32 -45.48 -4.68 -45.64
CA ASN A 32 -46.93 -4.80 -45.42
C ASN A 32 -47.29 -5.02 -43.94
N ASN A 33 -48.38 -4.38 -43.55
CA ASN A 33 -49.10 -4.51 -42.28
C ASN A 33 -49.41 -5.97 -41.91
N ALA A 34 -49.26 -6.31 -40.62
CA ALA A 34 -50.24 -7.12 -39.91
C ALA A 34 -50.15 -6.87 -38.39
N MET A 35 -51.33 -6.65 -37.83
CA MET A 35 -51.67 -6.32 -36.46
C MET A 35 -51.92 -7.60 -35.64
N CYS A 36 -51.92 -7.47 -34.31
CA CYS A 36 -52.55 -8.38 -33.33
C CYS A 36 -51.86 -9.75 -33.10
N GLU A 37 -51.87 -10.37 -31.91
CA GLU A 37 -52.40 -10.03 -30.58
C GLU A 37 -51.80 -11.02 -29.56
N LEU A 38 -51.93 -10.65 -28.29
CA LEU A 38 -51.67 -11.47 -27.11
C LEU A 38 -52.45 -12.79 -27.11
N HIS A 39 -51.84 -13.85 -26.59
CA HIS A 39 -52.56 -14.81 -25.77
C HIS A 39 -51.69 -15.26 -24.59
N SER A 40 -52.16 -14.89 -23.39
CA SER A 40 -51.86 -15.55 -22.13
C SER A 40 -52.53 -16.93 -22.09
N TRP A 41 -51.98 -17.86 -21.31
CA TRP A 41 -52.79 -18.79 -20.54
C TRP A 41 -52.00 -19.33 -19.34
N ALA A 42 -52.72 -19.43 -18.23
CA ALA A 42 -52.28 -19.80 -16.90
C ALA A 42 -52.74 -21.23 -16.54
N GLY A 43 -52.16 -21.77 -15.47
CA GLY A 43 -52.63 -22.96 -14.74
C GLY A 43 -51.84 -24.22 -15.10
N SER A 44 -51.58 -25.17 -14.21
CA SER A 44 -51.85 -25.32 -12.77
C SER A 44 -51.11 -26.60 -12.34
N SER A 45 -50.85 -26.71 -11.03
CA SER A 45 -50.21 -27.84 -10.34
C SER A 45 -50.97 -29.17 -10.44
N GLU A 46 -50.26 -30.31 -10.41
CA GLU A 46 -50.22 -31.27 -9.28
C GLU A 46 -49.66 -32.66 -9.66
N HIS A 47 -48.83 -33.17 -8.74
CA HIS A 47 -48.52 -34.55 -8.33
C HIS A 47 -48.63 -35.77 -9.27
N LEU A 48 -47.54 -36.55 -9.33
CA LEU A 48 -47.56 -38.02 -9.18
C LEU A 48 -46.18 -38.59 -8.80
N ARG A 49 -46.21 -39.60 -7.91
CA ARG A 49 -45.07 -40.30 -7.28
C ARG A 49 -44.61 -41.53 -8.10
N ALA A 50 -43.29 -41.75 -8.08
CA ALA A 50 -42.55 -43.03 -8.00
C ALA A 50 -42.44 -43.92 -9.27
N PRO A 51 -41.65 -45.03 -9.22
CA PRO A 51 -40.22 -45.09 -9.58
C PRO A 51 -39.95 -46.14 -10.68
N LEU A 52 -38.70 -46.28 -11.16
CA LEU A 52 -38.03 -47.53 -11.58
C LEU A 52 -36.69 -47.20 -12.28
N GLY A 53 -35.67 -48.01 -11.99
CA GLY A 53 -34.29 -47.79 -12.44
C GLY A 53 -33.82 -48.69 -13.58
N CYS A 54 -32.67 -48.29 -14.14
CA CYS A 54 -31.69 -49.05 -14.93
C CYS A 54 -30.53 -48.05 -15.14
N GLY A 55 -29.26 -48.25 -14.76
CA GLY A 55 -28.48 -49.46 -14.58
C GLY A 55 -27.40 -49.50 -15.68
N PHE A 56 -26.24 -48.87 -15.46
CA PHE A 56 -24.96 -49.24 -16.12
C PHE A 56 -23.77 -48.85 -15.20
N PRO A 57 -22.73 -49.71 -15.09
CA PRO A 57 -21.67 -49.61 -14.08
C PRO A 57 -20.41 -48.86 -14.58
N PRO A 58 -19.52 -48.41 -13.67
CA PRO A 58 -18.18 -47.93 -14.04
C PRO A 58 -17.17 -49.08 -14.12
N PRO A 59 -16.21 -49.05 -15.07
CA PRO A 59 -15.09 -49.98 -15.03
C PRO A 59 -14.01 -49.52 -14.04
N VAL A 60 -13.58 -50.49 -13.24
CA VAL A 60 -12.41 -50.52 -12.37
C VAL A 60 -11.18 -50.93 -13.20
N CYS A 61 -9.98 -50.45 -12.82
CA CYS A 61 -8.71 -51.21 -12.72
C CYS A 61 -7.56 -50.23 -12.42
N HIS A 62 -7.03 -50.25 -11.18
CA HIS A 62 -5.75 -50.89 -10.76
C HIS A 62 -4.51 -50.08 -11.21
N GLU A 63 -3.45 -49.85 -10.44
CA GLU A 63 -3.07 -50.04 -9.03
C GLU A 63 -1.64 -49.48 -8.98
N THR A 64 -1.27 -48.63 -8.01
CA THR A 64 0.08 -48.70 -7.43
C THR A 64 0.13 -48.04 -6.07
N THR A 65 0.31 -48.92 -5.10
CA THR A 65 0.54 -48.73 -3.67
C THR A 65 1.82 -47.95 -3.39
N PHE A 66 1.75 -46.97 -2.48
CA PHE A 66 2.81 -46.78 -1.47
C PHE A 66 2.17 -46.32 -0.15
N LEU A 67 2.00 -47.30 0.73
CA LEU A 67 1.85 -47.15 2.17
C LEU A 67 3.23 -46.98 2.80
N ASN A 68 3.33 -46.09 3.78
CA ASN A 68 4.09 -46.21 5.04
C ASN A 68 4.30 -44.79 5.59
N CYS A 69 4.26 -44.49 6.88
CA CYS A 69 3.70 -45.10 8.08
C CYS A 69 3.83 -43.98 9.13
N VAL A 70 2.82 -43.83 9.97
CA VAL A 70 2.85 -42.92 11.13
C VAL A 70 3.54 -43.65 12.29
N SER A 71 4.11 -42.86 13.22
CA SER A 71 4.29 -43.09 14.68
C SER A 71 5.76 -43.16 15.16
N PRO A 72 6.05 -42.91 16.46
CA PRO A 72 7.04 -41.92 16.90
C PRO A 72 8.16 -42.54 17.73
N LEU A 73 9.24 -41.80 18.01
CA LEU A 73 10.20 -42.20 19.06
C LEU A 73 10.55 -41.04 19.98
N ARG A 74 10.25 -41.27 21.26
CA ARG A 74 10.71 -40.54 22.44
C ARG A 74 12.16 -40.92 22.78
N SER A 75 12.84 -39.95 23.39
CA SER A 75 13.78 -40.03 24.53
C SER A 75 15.06 -40.86 24.44
N CYS A 76 16.19 -40.14 24.52
CA CYS A 76 17.25 -40.25 25.55
C CYS A 76 18.05 -38.93 25.44
N GLY A 77 18.35 -38.12 26.46
CA GLY A 77 18.52 -38.38 27.89
C GLY A 77 20.02 -38.39 28.22
N PHE A 78 20.46 -37.41 29.03
CA PHE A 78 21.76 -37.22 29.73
C PHE A 78 22.73 -36.14 29.18
N VAL A 79 23.40 -35.28 29.97
CA VAL A 79 23.26 -34.76 31.35
C VAL A 79 24.30 -33.63 31.55
N SER A 80 23.95 -32.66 32.42
CA SER A 80 24.77 -31.80 33.30
C SER A 80 25.59 -30.58 32.81
N ASN A 81 25.29 -29.47 33.49
CA ASN A 81 26.18 -28.48 34.13
C ASN A 81 27.06 -27.60 33.22
N ALA A 82 27.26 -26.29 33.44
CA ALA A 82 27.01 -25.42 34.59
C ALA A 82 27.17 -23.93 34.17
N HIS A 83 26.70 -23.05 35.06
CA HIS A 83 27.17 -21.68 35.34
C HIS A 83 27.15 -20.60 34.23
N MET A 84 26.19 -19.67 34.39
CA MET A 84 26.42 -18.31 34.88
C MET A 84 27.62 -17.55 34.28
N GLN A 85 27.34 -16.55 33.44
CA GLN A 85 27.89 -15.20 33.62
C GLN A 85 27.12 -14.16 32.80
N GLN A 86 26.59 -13.17 33.50
CA GLN A 86 26.20 -11.87 32.97
C GLN A 86 27.43 -11.20 32.35
N SER A 87 27.27 -10.59 31.17
CA SER A 87 28.22 -9.61 30.68
C SER A 87 27.47 -8.40 30.11
N SER A 88 27.45 -7.36 30.92
CA SER A 88 27.24 -5.98 30.53
C SER A 88 28.23 -5.61 29.42
N LEU A 89 27.78 -4.97 28.35
CA LEU A 89 28.67 -4.27 27.43
C LEU A 89 28.29 -2.80 27.34
N ALA A 90 29.31 -2.01 27.65
CA ALA A 90 29.28 -0.59 27.84
C ALA A 90 29.08 0.16 26.52
N VAL A 91 28.31 1.24 26.62
CA VAL A 91 28.20 2.31 25.63
C VAL A 91 29.53 3.04 25.57
N ILE A 92 30.28 2.85 24.48
CA ILE A 92 31.43 3.70 24.16
C ILE A 92 30.93 4.88 23.35
N SER A 93 30.86 6.03 24.01
CA SER A 93 30.72 7.32 23.36
C SER A 93 31.98 7.64 22.54
N ARG A 94 31.81 8.05 21.29
CA ARG A 94 32.85 8.77 20.54
C ARG A 94 32.29 10.14 20.16
N SER A 95 32.68 11.12 20.95
CA SER A 95 32.65 12.54 20.64
C SER A 95 33.93 12.93 19.88
N ARG A 96 33.76 13.66 18.76
CA ARG A 96 34.70 14.63 18.16
C ARG A 96 34.00 15.20 16.91
N LEU A 97 33.49 16.43 17.01
CA LEU A 97 34.12 17.66 16.52
C LEU A 97 34.17 17.70 14.98
N CYS A 98 33.09 18.24 14.38
CA CYS A 98 33.12 18.76 13.02
C CYS A 98 33.41 20.26 13.10
N GLU A 99 34.57 20.67 12.60
CA GLU A 99 34.86 22.05 12.24
C GLU A 99 34.22 22.37 10.88
N GLU A 100 33.52 23.50 10.84
CA GLU A 100 32.94 24.11 9.66
C GLU A 100 34.06 24.64 8.74
N VAL A 101 34.05 24.25 7.47
CA VAL A 101 34.77 24.95 6.41
C VAL A 101 33.74 25.54 5.45
N SER A 102 33.50 26.84 5.61
CA SER A 102 32.71 27.65 4.70
C SER A 102 33.54 28.02 3.47
N GLY A 103 33.18 27.42 2.32
CA GLY A 103 33.77 27.72 1.02
C GLY A 103 32.77 28.43 0.12
N SER A 104 32.95 29.74 -0.04
CA SER A 104 32.15 30.62 -0.89
C SER A 104 32.35 30.30 -2.39
N PHE A 105 31.26 30.03 -3.12
CA PHE A 105 31.25 30.09 -4.59
C PHE A 105 30.08 30.97 -5.06
N ARG A 106 30.44 32.10 -5.68
CA ARG A 106 29.55 32.97 -6.47
C ARG A 106 29.66 32.60 -7.95
N ALA A 107 28.52 32.71 -8.66
CA ALA A 107 28.31 32.88 -10.11
C ALA A 107 27.17 31.94 -10.58
N LEU A 108 26.15 32.30 -11.36
CA LEU A 108 25.76 33.47 -12.15
C LEU A 108 24.25 33.30 -12.44
N GLY A 109 23.51 34.40 -12.64
CA GLY A 109 22.08 34.39 -12.92
C GLY A 109 21.71 34.37 -14.41
N LEU A 110 20.40 34.17 -14.64
CA LEU A 110 19.54 34.32 -15.85
C LEU A 110 19.14 33.01 -16.58
N PRO A 111 17.96 32.95 -17.24
CA PRO A 111 16.61 33.13 -16.70
C PRO A 111 15.64 31.96 -17.06
N LYS A 112 14.47 31.95 -16.40
CA LYS A 112 13.34 31.02 -16.56
C LYS A 112 12.73 30.98 -17.97
N ARG A 113 12.37 29.76 -18.44
CA ARG A 113 11.02 29.37 -18.95
C ARG A 113 11.03 27.91 -19.41
N LEU A 114 10.14 27.08 -18.84
CA LEU A 114 9.19 26.25 -19.58
C LEU A 114 8.24 25.55 -18.59
N SER A 115 6.98 25.58 -18.98
CA SER A 115 5.76 25.14 -18.32
C SER A 115 5.65 23.62 -18.27
N GLN A 116 5.30 23.06 -17.11
CA GLN A 116 4.68 21.74 -17.02
C GLN A 116 3.54 21.76 -16.00
N SER A 117 2.42 21.22 -16.44
CA SER A 117 1.14 21.07 -15.77
C SER A 117 1.22 20.03 -14.64
N GLU A 118 0.95 20.45 -13.41
CA GLU A 118 0.81 19.55 -12.26
C GLU A 118 -0.64 19.08 -12.10
N SER A 119 -0.81 17.76 -12.11
CA SER A 119 -2.04 17.06 -11.77
C SER A 119 -2.34 17.19 -10.27
N GLY A 120 -3.55 17.65 -9.94
CA GLY A 120 -3.97 18.00 -8.58
C GLY A 120 -4.06 16.81 -7.62
N LEU A 121 -3.17 16.81 -6.63
CA LEU A 121 -3.38 16.21 -5.31
C LEU A 121 -3.79 17.34 -4.34
N PRO A 122 -4.67 17.11 -3.36
CA PRO A 122 -5.02 18.14 -2.38
C PRO A 122 -3.81 18.43 -1.50
N ARG A 123 -3.29 19.66 -1.62
CA ARG A 123 -2.20 20.22 -0.83
C ARG A 123 -2.67 20.42 0.61
N MET A 124 -2.35 19.48 1.48
CA MET A 124 -2.36 19.72 2.93
C MET A 124 -1.14 20.58 3.29
N GLU A 125 -1.34 21.53 4.20
CA GLU A 125 -0.29 22.39 4.72
C GLU A 125 0.88 21.54 5.20
N LEU A 126 2.07 21.90 4.73
CA LEU A 126 3.32 21.25 5.12
C LEU A 126 3.48 21.41 6.64
N CYS A 127 4.09 20.42 7.28
CA CYS A 127 4.56 20.54 8.66
C CYS A 127 5.48 21.77 8.72
N GLU A 128 4.95 22.92 9.12
CA GLU A 128 5.74 24.10 9.39
C GLU A 128 6.58 23.78 10.62
N ASP A 129 7.89 24.01 10.51
CA ASP A 129 8.81 23.96 11.64
C ASP A 129 8.45 25.12 12.58
N GLN A 130 7.42 24.93 13.41
CA GLN A 130 7.11 25.85 14.49
C GLN A 130 8.20 25.68 15.55
N GLU A 131 9.12 26.65 15.60
CA GLU A 131 10.03 26.84 16.72
C GLU A 131 9.22 26.81 18.02
N ALA A 132 9.65 25.93 18.92
CA ALA A 132 8.99 25.66 20.19
C ALA A 132 8.91 26.94 21.03
N SER A 133 7.76 27.61 20.99
CA SER A 133 7.41 28.65 21.95
C SER A 133 6.92 27.98 23.23
N SER A 134 7.57 28.36 24.33
CA SER A 134 7.44 27.89 25.71
C SER A 134 6.00 27.84 26.22
N LEU A 135 5.47 26.64 26.46
CA LEU A 135 4.27 26.36 27.27
C LEU A 135 4.40 24.98 27.93
N GLU A 136 4.22 24.95 29.26
CA GLU A 136 3.87 23.86 30.20
C GLU A 136 4.32 22.41 29.89
N PRO A 137 4.87 21.66 30.88
CA PRO A 137 5.29 20.28 30.67
C PRO A 137 4.11 19.42 30.17
N PRO A 138 4.28 18.59 29.12
CA PRO A 138 3.18 17.84 28.55
C PRO A 138 2.59 16.91 29.61
N ALA A 139 1.25 16.80 29.60
CA ALA A 139 0.53 15.69 30.22
C ALA A 139 1.26 14.38 29.90
N SER A 140 1.32 13.46 30.86
CA SER A 140 1.96 12.15 30.73
C SER A 140 1.74 11.56 29.34
N PRO A 141 2.79 11.05 28.67
CA PRO A 141 2.65 10.53 27.31
C PRO A 141 1.49 9.52 27.27
N LEU A 142 0.61 9.69 26.28
CA LEU A 142 -0.51 8.77 26.08
C LEU A 142 0.06 7.34 26.01
N PRO A 143 -0.63 6.34 26.60
CA PRO A 143 -0.12 4.97 26.68
C PRO A 143 -0.03 4.27 25.31
N TRP A 144 -0.47 4.93 24.25
CA TRP A 144 -0.56 4.41 22.89
C TRP A 144 0.14 5.35 21.90
N GLN A 145 0.59 4.81 20.77
CA GLN A 145 1.23 5.55 19.69
C GLN A 145 0.57 5.28 18.34
N VAL A 146 0.30 6.34 17.58
CA VAL A 146 -0.13 6.21 16.18
C VAL A 146 1.08 6.04 15.26
N LEU A 147 1.10 4.95 14.51
CA LEU A 147 2.17 4.63 13.55
C LEU A 147 1.63 4.51 12.13
N PRO A 148 2.31 5.06 11.11
CA PRO A 148 1.89 4.87 9.72
C PRO A 148 2.09 3.42 9.29
N VAL A 149 1.15 2.91 8.50
CA VAL A 149 1.31 1.64 7.80
C VAL A 149 1.89 1.91 6.42
N LEU A 150 3.19 1.62 6.29
CA LEU A 150 3.95 1.81 5.06
C LEU A 150 3.51 0.84 3.96
N SER A 151 3.70 1.25 2.70
CA SER A 151 3.56 0.35 1.54
C SER A 151 4.61 -0.77 1.56
N GLU A 152 4.42 -1.81 0.73
CA GLU A 152 5.43 -2.86 0.54
C GLU A 152 6.79 -2.30 0.11
N GLN A 153 6.78 -1.33 -0.81
CA GLN A 153 8.01 -0.73 -1.33
C GLN A 153 8.75 0.12 -0.29
N GLN A 154 8.03 0.76 0.64
CA GLN A 154 8.61 1.58 1.70
C GLN A 154 9.09 0.75 2.90
N SER A 155 8.52 -0.43 3.13
CA SER A 155 8.84 -1.30 4.26
C SER A 155 9.79 -2.45 3.93
N ARG A 156 10.03 -2.75 2.65
CA ARG A 156 11.00 -3.76 2.25
C ARG A 156 12.42 -3.41 2.69
N ALA A 157 13.22 -4.44 2.94
CA ALA A 157 14.66 -4.31 3.09
C ALA A 157 15.30 -3.84 1.78
N VAL A 158 16.50 -3.26 1.89
CA VAL A 158 17.30 -2.89 0.72
C VAL A 158 17.78 -4.15 0.02
N GLU A 159 17.17 -4.44 -1.13
CA GLU A 159 17.59 -5.53 -2.01
C GLU A 159 18.84 -5.12 -2.80
N LEU A 160 19.80 -6.03 -2.91
CA LEU A 160 21.08 -5.80 -3.57
C LEU A 160 21.18 -6.66 -4.83
N VAL A 161 21.71 -6.08 -5.89
CA VAL A 161 22.04 -6.78 -7.14
C VAL A 161 23.53 -6.63 -7.45
N PRO A 162 24.17 -7.65 -8.03
CA PRO A 162 25.58 -7.55 -8.41
C PRO A 162 25.74 -6.62 -9.61
N ALA A 163 26.76 -5.75 -9.55
CA ALA A 163 27.15 -4.87 -10.64
C ALA A 163 28.68 -4.88 -10.81
N TYR A 164 29.14 -4.53 -12.00
CA TYR A 164 30.55 -4.30 -12.27
C TYR A 164 30.90 -2.85 -12.04
N ALA A 165 31.92 -2.61 -11.23
CA ALA A 165 32.58 -1.32 -11.08
C ALA A 165 34.06 -1.46 -11.46
N ALA A 166 34.73 -0.35 -11.76
CA ALA A 166 36.15 -0.33 -12.04
C ALA A 166 36.83 0.86 -11.34
N PRO A 167 38.07 0.70 -10.86
CA PRO A 167 38.82 1.79 -10.29
C PRO A 167 39.20 2.81 -11.37
N VAL A 168 39.13 4.09 -11.05
CA VAL A 168 39.59 5.19 -11.91
C VAL A 168 41.06 5.48 -11.56
N LEU A 169 41.97 5.01 -12.41
CA LEU A 169 43.42 5.13 -12.23
C LEU A 169 43.95 6.53 -12.62
N ASP A 170 43.30 7.20 -13.58
CA ASP A 170 43.59 8.59 -13.93
C ASP A 170 42.37 9.50 -13.64
N PRO A 171 42.38 10.23 -12.51
CA PRO A 171 41.29 11.13 -12.14
C PRO A 171 40.99 12.22 -13.19
N ARG A 172 41.95 12.59 -14.05
CA ARG A 172 41.75 13.58 -15.13
C ARG A 172 40.77 13.08 -16.19
N GLN A 173 40.61 11.77 -16.33
CA GLN A 173 39.70 11.15 -17.28
C GLN A 173 38.28 10.95 -16.72
N THR A 174 38.03 11.22 -15.44
CA THR A 174 36.76 10.89 -14.76
C THR A 174 35.54 11.41 -15.51
N SER A 175 35.49 12.70 -15.86
CA SER A 175 34.34 13.30 -16.54
C SER A 175 34.09 12.70 -17.93
N ARG A 176 35.16 12.37 -18.66
CA ARG A 176 35.08 11.68 -19.95
C ARG A 176 34.52 10.27 -19.77
N LEU A 177 35.12 9.49 -18.87
CA LEU A 177 34.73 8.11 -18.57
C LEU A 177 33.27 8.02 -18.13
N VAL A 178 32.83 8.90 -17.22
CA VAL A 178 31.42 8.96 -16.78
C VAL A 178 30.49 9.21 -17.96
N ARG A 179 30.83 10.15 -18.85
CA ARG A 179 30.01 10.49 -20.02
C ARG A 179 29.93 9.33 -21.01
N GLU A 180 31.07 8.76 -21.38
CA GLU A 180 31.15 7.68 -22.38
C GLU A 180 30.51 6.39 -21.86
N VAL A 181 30.82 5.97 -20.63
CA VAL A 181 30.24 4.77 -20.01
C VAL A 181 28.74 4.95 -19.79
N SER A 182 28.27 6.12 -19.34
CA SER A 182 26.83 6.33 -19.14
C SER A 182 26.05 6.32 -20.46
N ALA A 183 26.65 6.78 -21.55
CA ALA A 183 26.04 6.73 -22.88
C ALA A 183 26.04 5.29 -23.45
N ALA A 184 27.13 4.55 -23.27
CA ALA A 184 27.30 3.22 -23.83
C ALA A 184 26.60 2.10 -23.02
N LEU A 185 26.59 2.22 -21.69
CA LEU A 185 26.04 1.25 -20.74
C LEU A 185 25.07 1.93 -19.76
N PRO A 186 23.91 2.43 -20.23
CA PRO A 186 22.95 3.09 -19.36
C PRO A 186 22.39 2.13 -18.29
N LEU A 187 21.97 2.69 -17.14
CA LEU A 187 21.34 1.95 -16.05
C LEU A 187 19.87 2.40 -15.88
N PRO A 188 18.99 2.16 -16.86
CA PRO A 188 17.61 2.68 -16.82
C PRO A 188 16.77 2.09 -15.68
N ALA A 189 17.11 0.88 -15.22
CA ALA A 189 16.44 0.24 -14.09
C ALA A 189 16.94 0.76 -12.72
N GLN A 190 18.07 1.45 -12.67
CA GLN A 190 18.67 1.99 -11.44
C GLN A 190 19.08 3.47 -11.60
N PRO A 191 18.13 4.38 -11.92
CA PRO A 191 18.43 5.79 -12.12
C PRO A 191 18.89 6.50 -10.84
N HIS A 192 18.68 5.89 -9.68
CA HIS A 192 19.07 6.42 -8.37
C HIS A 192 20.54 6.20 -8.03
N LEU A 193 21.24 5.29 -8.70
CA LEU A 193 22.65 5.02 -8.39
C LEU A 193 23.54 6.13 -8.94
N LYS A 194 24.41 6.69 -8.11
CA LYS A 194 25.45 7.60 -8.59
C LYS A 194 26.50 6.81 -9.36
N ARG A 195 27.01 7.36 -10.46
CA ARG A 195 28.00 6.66 -11.30
C ARG A 195 29.36 6.50 -10.67
N VAL A 196 29.76 7.44 -9.82
CA VAL A 196 31.09 7.47 -9.21
C VAL A 196 30.95 7.50 -7.70
N ARG A 197 31.83 6.78 -7.02
CA ARG A 197 32.03 6.90 -5.58
C ARG A 197 33.51 7.12 -5.24
N PRO A 198 33.82 7.74 -4.10
CA PRO A 198 35.16 7.65 -3.52
C PRO A 198 35.48 6.20 -3.19
N ASN A 199 36.73 5.80 -3.39
CA ASN A 199 37.24 4.55 -2.87
C ASN A 199 37.19 4.58 -1.32
N LEU A 200 36.70 3.50 -0.73
CA LEU A 200 36.54 3.36 0.73
C LEU A 200 37.79 2.76 1.39
N ASP A 201 38.66 2.11 0.62
CA ASP A 201 39.91 1.52 1.09
C ASP A 201 41.07 2.48 0.86
N THR A 202 41.58 3.06 1.95
CA THR A 202 42.71 3.99 1.94
C THR A 202 44.04 3.33 1.59
N GLN A 203 44.11 1.99 1.53
CA GLN A 203 45.33 1.27 1.14
C GLN A 203 45.47 1.13 -0.38
N VAL A 204 44.39 1.35 -1.15
CA VAL A 204 44.41 1.18 -2.60
C VAL A 204 44.62 2.54 -3.29
N PRO A 205 45.55 2.65 -4.25
CA PRO A 205 46.04 3.95 -4.75
C PRO A 205 45.05 4.76 -5.61
N HIS A 206 43.87 4.23 -5.92
CA HIS A 206 42.87 4.95 -6.72
C HIS A 206 41.88 5.67 -5.80
N ALA A 207 41.57 6.92 -6.11
CA ALA A 207 40.67 7.74 -5.29
C ALA A 207 39.19 7.52 -5.60
N LEU A 208 38.86 7.04 -6.80
CA LEU A 208 37.49 6.95 -7.31
C LEU A 208 37.21 5.60 -7.96
N GLU A 209 35.97 5.16 -7.86
CA GLU A 209 35.46 3.96 -8.52
C GLU A 209 34.24 4.32 -9.37
N LEU A 210 34.19 3.77 -10.59
CA LEU A 210 33.14 4.00 -11.58
C LEU A 210 32.26 2.76 -11.74
N LEU A 211 30.95 2.91 -11.57
CA LEU A 211 29.97 1.88 -11.85
C LEU A 211 29.75 1.73 -13.36
N LEU A 212 29.94 0.53 -13.90
CA LEU A 212 29.84 0.24 -15.33
C LEU A 212 28.45 -0.24 -15.72
N CYS A 213 28.03 -1.42 -15.25
CA CYS A 213 26.77 -2.06 -15.61
C CYS A 213 26.34 -3.10 -14.56
N LEU A 214 25.10 -3.59 -14.63
CA LEU A 214 24.66 -4.75 -13.83
C LEU A 214 25.32 -6.04 -14.34
N ALA A 215 25.63 -6.97 -13.43
CA ALA A 215 26.31 -8.22 -13.78
C ALA A 215 25.40 -9.29 -14.40
N GLY A 216 24.07 -9.10 -14.33
CA GLY A 216 23.10 -10.08 -14.79
C GLY A 216 23.06 -11.36 -13.94
N PRO A 217 22.45 -12.46 -14.44
CA PRO A 217 22.17 -13.66 -13.65
C PRO A 217 23.40 -14.56 -13.41
N SER A 218 24.48 -14.40 -14.18
CA SER A 218 25.71 -15.21 -14.06
C SER A 218 26.92 -14.31 -13.81
N PRO A 219 27.05 -13.71 -12.61
CA PRO A 219 28.18 -12.86 -12.27
C PRO A 219 29.46 -13.69 -12.21
N GLY A 220 30.55 -13.16 -12.77
CA GLY A 220 31.86 -13.79 -12.75
C GLY A 220 32.99 -12.80 -13.04
N ALA A 221 34.23 -13.28 -13.05
CA ALA A 221 35.35 -12.45 -13.51
C ALA A 221 35.12 -12.05 -14.98
N ARG A 222 35.31 -10.77 -15.27
CA ARG A 222 35.18 -10.18 -16.60
C ARG A 222 36.33 -9.21 -16.84
N THR A 223 36.68 -8.99 -18.09
CA THR A 223 37.64 -7.94 -18.47
C THR A 223 36.92 -6.66 -18.90
N LEU A 224 37.61 -5.51 -18.93
CA LEU A 224 37.01 -4.28 -19.47
C LEU A 224 36.61 -4.44 -20.94
N ALA A 225 37.38 -5.20 -21.73
CA ALA A 225 37.09 -5.46 -23.14
C ALA A 225 35.82 -6.30 -23.34
N GLU A 226 35.45 -7.13 -22.37
CA GLU A 226 34.19 -7.90 -22.39
C GLU A 226 32.98 -7.05 -21.96
N LEU A 227 33.19 -6.05 -21.10
CA LEU A 227 32.11 -5.22 -20.55
C LEU A 227 31.85 -3.96 -21.36
N LEU A 228 32.89 -3.30 -21.85
CA LEU A 228 32.81 -2.02 -22.53
C LEU A 228 32.71 -2.22 -24.06
N PRO A 229 31.76 -1.55 -24.74
CA PRO A 229 31.74 -1.53 -26.20
C PRO A 229 33.03 -0.92 -26.78
N PRO A 230 33.46 -1.31 -28.00
CA PRO A 230 34.71 -0.81 -28.60
C PRO A 230 34.79 0.72 -28.78
N ALA A 231 33.65 1.40 -28.76
CA ALA A 231 33.56 2.85 -28.87
C ALA A 231 33.95 3.60 -27.58
N VAL A 232 34.05 2.91 -26.44
CA VAL A 232 34.41 3.50 -25.14
C VAL A 232 35.91 3.32 -24.91
N ASP A 233 36.63 4.43 -24.75
CA ASP A 233 38.06 4.37 -24.41
C ASP A 233 38.24 4.02 -22.93
N ALA A 234 38.71 2.79 -22.68
CA ALA A 234 38.98 2.27 -21.34
C ALA A 234 40.21 2.92 -20.66
N HIS A 235 40.97 3.78 -21.35
CA HIS A 235 42.13 4.44 -20.78
C HIS A 235 41.77 5.23 -19.51
N GLY A 236 42.51 4.96 -18.43
CA GLY A 236 42.26 5.52 -17.10
C GLY A 236 41.36 4.66 -16.21
N LEU A 237 40.84 3.51 -16.69
CA LEU A 237 40.17 2.50 -15.86
C LEU A 237 41.11 1.32 -15.55
N GLY A 238 41.01 0.79 -14.34
CA GLY A 238 41.65 -0.47 -13.97
C GLY A 238 40.71 -1.68 -14.10
N PRO A 239 41.15 -2.86 -13.65
CA PRO A 239 40.38 -4.09 -13.83
C PRO A 239 39.02 -4.01 -13.12
N PRO A 240 37.94 -4.49 -13.75
CA PRO A 240 36.61 -4.42 -13.15
C PRO A 240 36.45 -5.46 -12.04
N PHE A 241 35.62 -5.15 -11.07
CA PHE A 241 35.29 -6.01 -9.94
C PHE A 241 33.78 -6.00 -9.70
N LEU A 242 33.30 -7.03 -9.00
CA LEU A 242 31.89 -7.15 -8.61
C LEU A 242 31.63 -6.41 -7.31
N VAL A 243 30.54 -5.65 -7.28
CA VAL A 243 30.07 -4.92 -6.10
C VAL A 243 28.55 -5.05 -5.98
N PRO A 244 28.01 -5.27 -4.77
CA PRO A 244 26.57 -5.21 -4.56
C PRO A 244 26.09 -3.76 -4.59
N VAL A 245 25.03 -3.49 -5.35
CA VAL A 245 24.39 -2.17 -5.41
C VAL A 245 22.89 -2.26 -5.10
N PRO A 246 22.27 -1.21 -4.51
CA PRO A 246 20.83 -1.17 -4.29
C PRO A 246 20.04 -1.35 -5.59
N ALA A 247 19.20 -2.38 -5.64
CA ALA A 247 18.39 -2.72 -6.80
C ALA A 247 17.34 -1.64 -7.11
N TRP A 248 16.88 -0.93 -6.08
CA TRP A 248 15.78 0.02 -6.16
C TRP A 248 16.08 1.33 -5.43
N PRO A 249 15.42 2.44 -5.84
CA PRO A 249 15.54 3.70 -5.12
C PRO A 249 15.04 3.59 -3.68
N PRO A 250 15.78 4.17 -2.71
CA PRO A 250 15.31 4.25 -1.33
C PRO A 250 14.10 5.20 -1.25
N LEU A 251 13.07 4.79 -0.51
CA LEU A 251 11.84 5.57 -0.30
C LEU A 251 11.73 6.11 1.13
N THR A 252 12.54 5.60 2.06
CA THR A 252 12.61 6.08 3.44
C THR A 252 14.05 6.43 3.83
N ARG A 253 14.22 7.25 4.87
CA ARG A 253 15.54 7.61 5.41
C ARG A 253 16.33 6.37 5.83
N ALA A 254 15.69 5.41 6.49
CA ALA A 254 16.31 4.15 6.89
C ALA A 254 16.77 3.31 5.69
N GLN A 255 15.95 3.23 4.62
CA GLN A 255 16.37 2.57 3.37
C GLN A 255 17.55 3.31 2.72
N PHE A 256 17.55 4.64 2.75
CA PHE A 256 18.62 5.44 2.18
C PHE A 256 19.94 5.20 2.92
N GLU A 257 19.94 5.23 4.25
CA GLU A 257 21.12 4.98 5.08
C GLU A 257 21.67 3.56 4.83
N ALA A 258 20.79 2.56 4.79
CA ALA A 258 21.18 1.19 4.45
C ALA A 258 21.74 1.09 3.01
N ALA A 259 21.13 1.77 2.04
CA ALA A 259 21.59 1.78 0.65
C ALA A 259 22.97 2.46 0.50
N GLN A 260 23.21 3.57 1.22
CA GLN A 260 24.48 4.30 1.21
C GLN A 260 25.67 3.44 1.66
N ALA A 261 25.45 2.46 2.55
CA ALA A 261 26.49 1.53 2.98
C ALA A 261 27.03 0.65 1.85
N HIS A 262 26.25 0.46 0.77
CA HIS A 262 26.63 -0.40 -0.37
C HIS A 262 27.09 0.43 -1.58
N TRP A 263 26.28 1.39 -2.02
CA TRP A 263 26.62 2.25 -3.12
C TRP A 263 25.88 3.60 -3.03
N PRO A 264 26.55 4.73 -3.30
CA PRO A 264 25.91 6.03 -3.20
C PRO A 264 24.68 6.15 -4.09
N SER A 265 23.56 6.51 -3.47
CA SER A 265 22.27 6.68 -4.15
C SER A 265 21.77 8.13 -4.02
N THR A 266 20.94 8.57 -4.95
CA THR A 266 20.12 9.78 -4.80
C THR A 266 18.90 9.46 -3.96
N PHE A 267 18.52 10.37 -3.06
CA PHE A 267 17.34 10.24 -2.24
C PHE A 267 16.64 11.59 -2.13
N HIS A 268 15.36 11.59 -2.47
CA HIS A 268 14.47 12.72 -2.29
C HIS A 268 13.52 12.34 -1.16
N GLU A 269 13.69 13.02 -0.03
CA GLU A 269 12.94 12.67 1.17
C GLU A 269 11.47 13.08 1.04
N ASP A 270 10.59 12.11 1.28
CA ASP A 270 9.17 12.39 1.48
C ASP A 270 8.96 12.90 2.91
N LYS A 271 8.77 14.21 3.04
CA LYS A 271 8.58 14.87 4.33
C LYS A 271 7.39 14.31 5.11
N GLN A 272 6.31 13.91 4.45
CA GLN A 272 5.14 13.36 5.13
C GLN A 272 5.46 11.99 5.73
N VAL A 273 6.11 11.12 4.96
CA VAL A 273 6.54 9.80 5.45
C VAL A 273 7.56 9.94 6.59
N THR A 274 8.52 10.85 6.47
CA THR A 274 9.51 11.12 7.53
C THR A 274 8.84 11.66 8.80
N CYS A 275 7.93 12.64 8.69
CA CYS A 275 7.19 13.15 9.84
C CYS A 275 6.31 12.06 10.49
N ALA A 276 5.67 11.21 9.68
CA ALA A 276 4.85 10.11 10.16
C ALA A 276 5.67 9.06 10.90
N LEU A 277 6.82 8.65 10.37
CA LEU A 277 7.73 7.71 11.02
C LEU A 277 8.34 8.27 12.30
N ALA A 278 8.54 9.58 12.38
CA ALA A 278 8.97 10.27 13.59
C ALA A 278 7.84 10.46 14.63
N GLY A 279 6.60 10.04 14.34
CA GLY A 279 5.45 10.23 15.23
C GLY A 279 5.01 11.70 15.36
N ARG A 280 5.43 12.56 14.42
CA ARG A 280 5.18 14.02 14.44
C ARG A 280 4.06 14.46 13.49
N LEU A 281 3.37 13.52 12.86
CA LEU A 281 2.31 13.85 11.89
C LEU A 281 1.07 14.47 12.54
N PHE A 282 0.78 14.11 13.80
CA PHE A 282 -0.42 14.55 14.51
C PHE A 282 -0.05 15.36 15.74
N SER A 283 -0.66 16.53 15.89
CA SER A 283 -0.57 17.37 17.07
C SER A 283 -1.16 16.67 18.32
N PRO A 284 -0.80 17.10 19.54
CA PRO A 284 -1.41 16.58 20.77
C PRO A 284 -2.95 16.66 20.77
N GLN A 285 -3.51 17.76 20.24
CA GLN A 285 -4.96 17.96 20.15
C GLN A 285 -5.60 16.96 19.18
N GLU A 286 -5.00 16.71 18.03
CA GLU A 286 -5.49 15.70 17.08
C GLU A 286 -5.44 14.30 17.69
N ARG A 287 -4.36 13.96 18.42
CA ARG A 287 -4.26 12.68 19.12
C ARG A 287 -5.36 12.51 20.17
N ALA A 288 -5.72 13.56 20.90
CA ALA A 288 -6.85 13.52 21.84
C ALA A 288 -8.20 13.28 21.13
N ARG A 289 -8.42 13.90 19.95
CA ARG A 289 -9.63 13.62 19.13
C ARG A 289 -9.64 12.18 18.62
N MET A 290 -8.50 11.69 18.13
CA MET A 290 -8.33 10.30 17.69
C MET A 290 -8.66 9.31 18.79
N GLN A 291 -8.22 9.59 20.02
CA GLN A 291 -8.59 8.79 21.19
C GLN A 291 -10.10 8.77 21.39
N GLY A 292 -10.79 9.91 21.42
CA GLY A 292 -12.24 9.95 21.58
C GLY A 292 -13.01 9.21 20.46
N HIS A 293 -12.53 9.28 19.22
CA HIS A 293 -13.12 8.50 18.11
C HIS A 293 -12.91 7.00 18.29
N MET A 294 -11.72 6.56 18.70
CA MET A 294 -11.45 5.16 18.95
C MET A 294 -12.19 4.64 20.20
N GLU A 295 -12.31 5.44 21.26
CA GLU A 295 -13.13 5.12 22.44
C GLU A 295 -14.60 4.89 22.04
N ARG A 296 -15.14 5.66 21.10
CA ARG A 296 -16.48 5.40 20.55
C ARG A 296 -16.54 4.07 19.78
N ALA A 297 -15.51 3.73 19.01
CA ALA A 297 -15.43 2.43 18.34
C ALA A 297 -15.33 1.27 19.33
N VAL A 298 -14.53 1.41 20.41
CA VAL A 298 -14.43 0.44 21.51
C VAL A 298 -15.79 0.27 22.22
N TRP A 299 -16.48 1.38 22.50
CA TRP A 299 -17.84 1.33 23.05
C TRP A 299 -18.77 0.51 22.16
N ALA A 300 -18.79 0.76 20.84
CA ALA A 300 -19.62 0.00 19.90
C ALA A 300 -19.29 -1.50 19.89
N ALA A 301 -17.99 -1.84 19.95
CA ALA A 301 -17.52 -3.22 20.05
C ALA A 301 -18.00 -3.92 21.34
N GLN A 302 -17.98 -3.21 22.48
CA GLN A 302 -18.47 -3.73 23.76
C GLN A 302 -19.98 -4.01 23.72
N HIS A 303 -20.78 -3.19 23.04
CA HIS A 303 -22.22 -3.47 22.84
C HIS A 303 -22.46 -4.69 21.98
N ALA A 304 -21.62 -4.92 20.97
CA ALA A 304 -21.67 -6.15 20.17
C ALA A 304 -21.38 -7.37 21.04
N ALA A 305 -20.31 -7.31 21.84
CA ALA A 305 -19.90 -8.38 22.75
C ALA A 305 -20.99 -8.71 23.79
N ALA A 306 -21.63 -7.69 24.37
CA ALA A 306 -22.74 -7.86 25.32
C ALA A 306 -23.95 -8.59 24.72
N ARG A 307 -24.04 -8.66 23.39
CA ARG A 307 -25.08 -9.37 22.64
C ARG A 307 -24.61 -10.71 22.07
N GLY A 308 -23.41 -11.17 22.42
CA GLY A 308 -22.81 -12.39 21.89
C GLY A 308 -22.34 -12.29 20.43
N LEU A 309 -22.17 -11.07 19.91
CA LEU A 309 -21.59 -10.83 18.59
C LEU A 309 -20.08 -10.62 18.71
N ARG A 310 -19.38 -10.69 17.58
CA ARG A 310 -17.95 -10.40 17.53
C ARG A 310 -17.67 -8.97 18.01
N ALA A 311 -16.70 -8.80 18.91
CA ALA A 311 -16.37 -7.52 19.53
C ALA A 311 -15.51 -6.62 18.62
N VAL A 312 -16.04 -6.24 17.46
CA VAL A 312 -15.39 -5.28 16.55
C VAL A 312 -16.31 -4.08 16.36
N GLY A 313 -15.78 -2.88 16.56
CA GLY A 313 -16.52 -1.63 16.44
C GLY A 313 -15.78 -0.63 15.58
N ALA A 314 -16.53 0.26 14.93
CA ALA A 314 -15.99 1.26 14.02
C ALA A 314 -16.80 2.56 14.05
N VAL A 315 -16.14 3.66 13.68
CA VAL A 315 -16.79 4.95 13.42
C VAL A 315 -16.24 5.60 12.16
N VAL A 316 -17.12 6.28 11.41
CA VAL A 316 -16.74 7.13 10.28
C VAL A 316 -16.84 8.60 10.70
N VAL A 317 -15.81 9.37 10.42
CA VAL A 317 -15.64 10.74 10.89
C VAL A 317 -15.45 11.69 9.72
N GLU A 318 -16.14 12.82 9.77
CA GLU A 318 -15.88 13.97 8.90
C GLU A 318 -14.65 14.73 9.40
N PRO A 319 -13.54 14.77 8.65
CA PRO A 319 -12.28 15.24 9.23
C PRO A 319 -12.19 16.72 9.54
N GLY A 320 -12.89 17.57 8.77
CA GLY A 320 -12.85 19.02 8.96
C GLY A 320 -13.51 19.45 10.27
N SER A 321 -14.59 18.78 10.66
CA SER A 321 -15.36 19.07 11.87
C SER A 321 -15.00 18.15 13.04
N GLY A 322 -14.47 16.95 12.77
CA GLY A 322 -14.35 15.87 13.75
C GLY A 322 -15.69 15.23 14.12
N ARG A 323 -16.77 15.50 13.37
CA ARG A 323 -18.09 14.93 13.64
C ARG A 323 -18.12 13.45 13.26
N ILE A 324 -18.72 12.62 14.12
CA ILE A 324 -18.96 11.20 13.84
C ILE A 324 -20.23 11.11 12.97
N LEU A 325 -20.08 10.59 11.75
CA LEU A 325 -21.18 10.42 10.80
C LEU A 325 -21.88 9.08 10.97
N ALA A 326 -21.13 8.04 11.30
CA ALA A 326 -21.67 6.70 11.54
C ALA A 326 -20.91 6.02 12.67
N THR A 327 -21.63 5.31 13.54
CA THR A 327 -21.11 4.37 14.53
C THR A 327 -21.67 3.00 14.20
N GLY A 328 -20.81 1.99 14.11
CA GLY A 328 -21.22 0.63 13.77
C GLY A 328 -20.40 -0.41 14.50
N HIS A 329 -20.92 -1.64 14.56
CA HIS A 329 -20.21 -2.79 15.08
C HIS A 329 -20.43 -4.02 14.20
N ASP A 330 -19.69 -5.09 14.46
CA ASP A 330 -19.86 -6.35 13.75
C ASP A 330 -21.28 -6.90 14.00
N CYS A 331 -22.02 -7.09 12.91
CA CYS A 331 -23.37 -7.64 12.88
C CYS A 331 -23.38 -8.96 12.09
N SER A 332 -22.21 -9.58 11.90
CA SER A 332 -22.12 -10.82 11.14
C SER A 332 -22.79 -11.97 11.88
N SER A 333 -23.39 -12.85 11.09
CA SER A 333 -24.10 -14.04 11.56
C SER A 333 -24.03 -15.14 10.51
N SER A 334 -24.58 -16.31 10.81
CA SER A 334 -24.69 -17.39 9.82
C SER A 334 -25.53 -17.01 8.59
N SER A 335 -26.52 -16.11 8.75
CA SER A 335 -27.35 -15.62 7.65
C SER A 335 -26.79 -14.37 6.97
N SER A 336 -25.90 -13.64 7.64
CA SER A 336 -25.31 -12.38 7.14
C SER A 336 -23.81 -12.32 7.44
N PRO A 337 -22.98 -13.21 6.86
CA PRO A 337 -21.57 -13.32 7.21
C PRO A 337 -20.73 -12.11 6.78
N LEU A 338 -21.24 -11.25 5.90
CA LEU A 338 -20.51 -10.10 5.35
C LEU A 338 -20.68 -8.82 6.18
N LEU A 339 -21.53 -8.81 7.20
CA LEU A 339 -21.84 -7.62 8.02
C LEU A 339 -20.77 -7.31 9.07
N HIS A 340 -19.51 -7.23 8.64
CA HIS A 340 -18.41 -6.75 9.48
C HIS A 340 -18.58 -5.27 9.81
N ALA A 341 -18.01 -4.81 10.92
CA ALA A 341 -18.12 -3.42 11.38
C ALA A 341 -17.81 -2.37 10.31
N THR A 342 -16.79 -2.60 9.46
CA THR A 342 -16.47 -1.72 8.32
C THR A 342 -17.63 -1.63 7.33
N MET A 343 -18.21 -2.77 6.95
CA MET A 343 -19.32 -2.83 5.99
C MET A 343 -20.56 -2.15 6.55
N VAL A 344 -20.85 -2.38 7.83
CA VAL A 344 -21.94 -1.73 8.57
C VAL A 344 -21.76 -0.21 8.55
N CYS A 345 -20.57 0.31 8.85
CA CYS A 345 -20.30 1.75 8.77
C CYS A 345 -20.45 2.33 7.37
N VAL A 346 -19.97 1.65 6.33
CA VAL A 346 -20.14 2.10 4.94
C VAL A 346 -21.62 2.15 4.56
N ASP A 347 -22.40 1.15 4.96
CA ASP A 347 -23.84 1.11 4.71
C ASP A 347 -24.57 2.21 5.48
N LEU A 348 -24.24 2.45 6.76
CA LEU A 348 -24.80 3.54 7.57
C LEU A 348 -24.53 4.93 6.96
N VAL A 349 -23.33 5.16 6.43
CA VAL A 349 -23.04 6.41 5.69
C VAL A 349 -23.90 6.50 4.44
N ALA A 350 -24.08 5.40 3.71
CA ALA A 350 -24.97 5.36 2.55
C ALA A 350 -26.43 5.63 2.97
N GLN A 351 -26.92 5.09 4.09
CA GLN A 351 -28.22 5.39 4.69
C GLN A 351 -28.41 6.88 4.99
N GLY A 352 -27.39 7.51 5.58
CA GLY A 352 -27.38 8.97 5.79
C GLY A 352 -27.45 9.80 4.50
N GLN A 353 -27.11 9.20 3.36
CA GLN A 353 -27.19 9.79 2.02
C GLN A 353 -28.44 9.35 1.24
N GLY A 354 -29.43 8.75 1.91
CA GLY A 354 -30.66 8.25 1.28
C GLY A 354 -30.49 6.97 0.47
N ARG A 355 -29.40 6.23 0.70
CA ARG A 355 -29.06 4.93 0.09
C ARG A 355 -28.97 3.86 1.20
N GLY A 356 -28.27 2.76 0.98
CA GLY A 356 -28.11 1.69 1.98
C GLY A 356 -28.95 0.45 1.66
N ALA A 357 -28.43 -0.70 2.07
CA ALA A 357 -28.96 -2.01 1.68
C ALA A 357 -29.51 -2.81 2.87
N TYR A 358 -29.06 -2.53 4.09
CA TYR A 358 -29.36 -3.37 5.25
C TYR A 358 -30.22 -2.65 6.29
N ASP A 359 -31.22 -3.36 6.83
CA ASP A 359 -31.95 -2.89 8.00
C ASP A 359 -31.15 -3.17 9.27
N LEU A 360 -30.55 -2.11 9.81
CA LEU A 360 -29.74 -2.14 11.03
C LEU A 360 -30.53 -1.70 12.28
N GLY A 361 -31.85 -1.50 12.18
CA GLY A 361 -32.68 -1.03 13.31
C GLY A 361 -32.69 -1.97 14.52
N HIS A 362 -32.36 -3.25 14.31
CA HIS A 362 -32.20 -4.25 15.37
C HIS A 362 -30.85 -4.13 16.13
N HIS A 363 -30.00 -3.18 15.73
CA HIS A 363 -28.69 -2.90 16.32
C HIS A 363 -28.64 -1.46 16.85
N PRO A 364 -29.08 -1.20 18.10
CA PRO A 364 -29.24 0.17 18.61
C PRO A 364 -27.92 0.94 18.77
N ALA A 365 -26.79 0.24 18.82
CA ALA A 365 -25.46 0.85 18.80
C ALA A 365 -25.00 1.23 17.38
N CYS A 366 -25.66 0.73 16.34
CA CYS A 366 -25.44 1.12 14.95
C CYS A 366 -26.31 2.33 14.63
N SER A 367 -25.69 3.46 14.31
CA SER A 367 -26.40 4.72 14.04
C SER A 367 -25.64 5.59 13.07
N PHE A 368 -26.36 6.49 12.41
CA PHE A 368 -25.78 7.53 11.57
C PHE A 368 -26.38 8.89 11.93
N GLU A 369 -25.59 9.94 11.74
CA GLU A 369 -26.07 11.32 11.84
C GLU A 369 -26.41 11.82 10.43
N VAL A 370 -27.67 12.23 10.23
CA VAL A 370 -28.10 12.86 8.98
C VAL A 370 -27.35 14.17 8.84
N THR A 371 -26.57 14.29 7.76
CA THR A 371 -25.99 15.58 7.40
C THR A 371 -27.12 16.43 6.82
N ALA A 372 -27.66 17.35 7.60
CA ALA A 372 -28.48 18.41 7.03
C ALA A 372 -27.61 19.14 6.00
N ALA A 373 -27.97 19.09 4.72
CA ALA A 373 -27.25 19.82 3.69
C ALA A 373 -27.10 21.29 4.14
N PRO A 374 -25.90 21.89 4.09
CA PRO A 374 -25.76 23.29 4.42
C PRO A 374 -26.57 24.11 3.41
N GLN A 375 -27.71 24.64 3.85
CA GLN A 375 -28.45 25.63 3.09
C GLN A 375 -27.67 26.94 3.12
N LEU A 376 -26.68 27.07 2.24
CA LEU A 376 -26.05 28.35 1.97
C LEU A 376 -27.08 29.24 1.24
N PRO A 377 -27.44 30.41 1.80
CA PRO A 377 -28.31 31.34 1.10
C PRO A 377 -27.55 31.90 -0.09
N VAL A 378 -27.95 31.51 -1.30
CA VAL A 378 -27.41 32.09 -2.53
C VAL A 378 -27.90 33.53 -2.60
N ARG A 379 -27.00 34.49 -2.33
CA ARG A 379 -27.22 35.90 -2.65
C ARG A 379 -27.15 36.07 -4.18
N PRO A 380 -28.17 36.64 -4.84
CA PRO A 380 -28.11 36.92 -6.28
C PRO A 380 -27.07 38.02 -6.52
N GLY A 381 -25.99 37.72 -7.27
CA GLY A 381 -25.12 38.77 -7.81
C GLY A 381 -23.62 38.50 -7.87
N THR A 382 -23.09 37.43 -7.27
CA THR A 382 -21.63 37.16 -7.36
C THR A 382 -21.35 36.16 -8.47
N VAL A 383 -20.83 36.68 -9.59
CA VAL A 383 -20.33 35.89 -10.72
C VAL A 383 -19.17 35.02 -10.25
N ARG A 384 -19.36 33.70 -10.23
CA ARG A 384 -18.24 32.74 -10.16
C ARG A 384 -17.78 32.43 -11.58
N LYS A 385 -16.47 32.57 -11.77
CA LYS A 385 -15.72 32.23 -12.97
C LYS A 385 -16.01 30.78 -13.37
N LEU A 386 -16.43 30.59 -14.62
CA LEU A 386 -16.62 29.29 -15.26
C LEU A 386 -15.27 28.58 -15.38
N GLU A 387 -15.06 27.50 -14.62
CA GLU A 387 -14.02 26.53 -14.89
C GLU A 387 -14.62 25.12 -14.80
N HIS A 388 -14.56 24.42 -15.94
CA HIS A 388 -14.89 23.02 -16.25
C HIS A 388 -16.33 22.51 -16.10
N ARG A 389 -16.96 22.40 -17.29
CA ARG A 389 -18.11 21.56 -17.60
C ARG A 389 -17.61 20.11 -17.69
N ASP A 390 -17.59 19.42 -16.55
CA ASP A 390 -17.60 17.96 -16.56
C ASP A 390 -19.05 17.52 -16.77
N GLU A 391 -19.31 16.99 -17.97
CA GLU A 391 -20.51 16.22 -18.24
C GLU A 391 -20.39 14.90 -17.45
N ASP A 392 -21.42 14.61 -16.64
CA ASP A 392 -21.66 13.41 -15.82
C ASP A 392 -21.01 13.33 -14.43
N GLY A 393 -21.75 13.77 -13.40
CA GLY A 393 -21.54 13.26 -12.03
C GLY A 393 -21.93 14.13 -10.83
N ASP A 394 -22.58 15.28 -10.99
CA ASP A 394 -22.98 16.12 -9.85
C ASP A 394 -24.14 15.47 -9.08
N SER A 395 -23.86 14.99 -7.86
CA SER A 395 -24.85 14.46 -6.94
C SER A 395 -25.88 15.57 -6.65
N LYS A 396 -27.15 15.36 -6.98
CA LYS A 396 -28.26 16.33 -6.77
C LYS A 396 -28.36 16.89 -5.34
N ASP A 397 -27.72 16.25 -4.36
CA ASP A 397 -27.82 16.56 -2.94
C ASP A 397 -26.54 17.21 -2.35
N GLY A 398 -25.49 17.43 -3.15
CA GLY A 398 -24.22 18.03 -2.69
C GLY A 398 -23.40 17.19 -1.70
N LEU A 399 -23.82 15.94 -1.44
CA LEU A 399 -23.12 15.00 -0.56
C LEU A 399 -22.01 14.25 -1.33
N PRO A 400 -20.88 13.93 -0.66
CA PRO A 400 -19.80 13.16 -1.28
C PRO A 400 -20.23 11.73 -1.58
N TYR A 401 -19.58 11.10 -2.55
CA TYR A 401 -19.84 9.70 -2.89
C TYR A 401 -19.47 8.79 -1.71
N VAL A 402 -20.47 8.23 -1.02
CA VAL A 402 -20.33 7.28 0.10
C VAL A 402 -19.34 7.81 1.15
N CYS A 403 -18.15 7.22 1.28
CA CYS A 403 -17.16 7.62 2.28
C CYS A 403 -16.03 8.52 1.74
N THR A 404 -16.23 9.12 0.56
CA THR A 404 -15.21 9.96 -0.08
C THR A 404 -14.80 11.10 0.84
N GLY A 405 -13.51 11.16 1.19
CA GLY A 405 -12.97 12.23 2.04
C GLY A 405 -13.11 12.02 3.55
N TYR A 406 -13.72 10.92 4.00
CA TYR A 406 -13.90 10.62 5.43
C TYR A 406 -12.81 9.73 6.02
N ASP A 407 -12.70 9.75 7.35
CA ASP A 407 -11.78 8.89 8.10
C ASP A 407 -12.54 7.77 8.80
N LEU A 408 -11.98 6.57 8.82
CA LEU A 408 -12.49 5.42 9.58
C LEU A 408 -11.61 5.19 10.80
N TYR A 409 -12.21 5.03 11.98
CA TYR A 409 -11.57 4.48 13.17
C TYR A 409 -12.19 3.12 13.46
N ILE A 410 -11.38 2.08 13.63
CA ILE A 410 -11.86 0.70 13.84
C ILE A 410 -11.01 -0.04 14.87
N THR A 411 -11.64 -0.82 15.75
CA THR A 411 -10.92 -1.49 16.83
C THR A 411 -9.97 -2.58 16.34
N ARG A 412 -10.31 -3.26 15.23
CA ARG A 412 -9.54 -4.36 14.65
C ARG A 412 -9.16 -4.08 13.21
N GLU A 413 -7.96 -4.47 12.80
CA GLU A 413 -7.51 -4.31 11.42
C GLU A 413 -8.51 -4.93 10.41
N PRO A 414 -8.97 -4.18 9.40
CA PRO A 414 -9.88 -4.68 8.37
C PRO A 414 -9.33 -5.88 7.60
N CYS A 415 -10.17 -6.90 7.39
CA CYS A 415 -9.85 -8.03 6.52
C CYS A 415 -9.84 -7.62 5.04
N VAL A 416 -9.44 -8.53 4.15
CA VAL A 416 -9.35 -8.28 2.69
C VAL A 416 -10.63 -7.73 2.07
N MET A 417 -11.80 -8.26 2.47
CA MET A 417 -13.10 -7.78 2.00
C MET A 417 -13.35 -6.34 2.44
N CYS A 418 -13.16 -6.04 3.73
CA CYS A 418 -13.39 -4.72 4.30
C CYS A 418 -12.41 -3.69 3.73
N ALA A 419 -11.14 -4.06 3.59
CA ALA A 419 -10.12 -3.21 2.96
C ALA A 419 -10.45 -2.88 1.50
N MET A 420 -10.92 -3.86 0.71
CA MET A 420 -11.34 -3.60 -0.67
C MET A 420 -12.62 -2.75 -0.75
N ALA A 421 -13.57 -2.96 0.18
CA ALA A 421 -14.75 -2.10 0.27
C ALA A 421 -14.38 -0.64 0.55
N LEU A 422 -13.35 -0.40 1.38
CA LEU A 422 -12.83 0.94 1.66
C LEU A 422 -12.17 1.61 0.45
N VAL A 423 -11.50 0.84 -0.41
CA VAL A 423 -11.02 1.31 -1.73
C VAL A 423 -12.21 1.78 -2.57
N HIS A 424 -13.26 0.96 -2.67
CA HIS A 424 -14.47 1.30 -3.45
C HIS A 424 -15.27 2.46 -2.87
N ALA A 425 -15.29 2.62 -1.54
CA ALA A 425 -15.95 3.73 -0.84
C ALA A 425 -15.11 5.03 -0.86
N ARG A 426 -13.90 4.98 -1.43
CA ARG A 426 -12.95 6.11 -1.52
C ARG A 426 -12.62 6.75 -0.16
N ILE A 427 -12.50 5.93 0.89
CA ILE A 427 -12.13 6.41 2.23
C ILE A 427 -10.83 7.21 2.16
N ARG A 428 -10.68 8.25 3.00
CA ARG A 428 -9.49 9.09 3.01
C ARG A 428 -8.37 8.50 3.88
N ARG A 429 -8.70 8.13 5.12
CA ARG A 429 -7.77 7.54 6.08
C ARG A 429 -8.43 6.46 6.90
N VAL A 430 -7.64 5.48 7.35
CA VAL A 430 -8.07 4.46 8.30
C VAL A 430 -7.12 4.44 9.49
N PHE A 431 -7.69 4.45 10.69
CA PHE A 431 -7.00 4.29 11.96
C PHE A 431 -7.50 3.00 12.59
N TYR A 432 -6.64 2.00 12.78
CA TYR A 432 -7.02 0.78 13.48
C TYR A 432 -6.29 0.63 14.82
N GLY A 433 -6.96 0.00 15.78
CA GLY A 433 -6.40 -0.29 17.09
C GLY A 433 -5.46 -1.49 17.04
N ALA A 434 -6.02 -2.69 17.12
CA ALA A 434 -5.27 -3.94 17.14
C ALA A 434 -5.04 -4.50 15.72
N PRO A 435 -3.86 -5.08 15.43
CA PRO A 435 -3.62 -5.84 14.20
C PRO A 435 -4.53 -7.06 14.11
N SER A 436 -4.60 -7.72 12.95
CA SER A 436 -5.35 -8.97 12.79
C SER A 436 -4.58 -9.98 11.93
N PRO A 437 -4.62 -11.29 12.24
CA PRO A 437 -4.05 -12.33 11.39
C PRO A 437 -4.58 -12.33 9.95
N ASP A 438 -5.83 -11.88 9.74
CA ASP A 438 -6.49 -11.77 8.44
C ASP A 438 -6.47 -10.34 7.89
N GLY A 439 -5.74 -9.45 8.56
CA GLY A 439 -5.65 -8.03 8.25
C GLY A 439 -5.02 -7.76 6.88
N ALA A 440 -5.65 -6.89 6.11
CA ALA A 440 -5.26 -6.58 4.74
C ALA A 440 -4.64 -5.19 4.56
N LEU A 441 -4.48 -4.41 5.63
CA LEU A 441 -3.90 -3.07 5.56
C LEU A 441 -2.45 -3.05 6.02
N GLY A 442 -2.13 -3.63 7.17
CA GLY A 442 -0.78 -3.73 7.73
C GLY A 442 -0.22 -5.15 7.74
N SER A 443 -1.06 -6.17 7.92
CA SER A 443 -0.62 -7.53 8.22
C SER A 443 -0.21 -8.32 6.97
N ARG A 444 -1.08 -8.48 5.97
CA ARG A 444 -0.79 -9.37 4.81
C ARG A 444 -0.58 -8.66 3.47
N PHE A 445 -1.50 -7.76 3.08
CA PHE A 445 -1.62 -7.35 1.68
C PHE A 445 -1.30 -5.88 1.39
N ARG A 446 -1.43 -5.00 2.40
CA ARG A 446 -1.24 -3.55 2.26
C ARG A 446 -2.04 -2.96 1.10
N LEU A 447 -3.31 -3.37 0.99
CA LEU A 447 -4.19 -3.00 -0.14
C LEU A 447 -4.32 -1.47 -0.31
N HIS A 448 -4.25 -0.71 0.78
CA HIS A 448 -4.36 0.76 0.75
C HIS A 448 -3.30 1.45 -0.11
N ALA A 449 -2.16 0.80 -0.36
CA ALA A 449 -1.01 1.37 -1.06
C ALA A 449 -0.69 0.66 -2.40
N ARG A 450 -1.55 -0.24 -2.86
CA ARG A 450 -1.34 -1.01 -4.09
C ARG A 450 -1.44 -0.08 -5.33
N PRO A 451 -0.42 -0.06 -6.22
CA PRO A 451 -0.40 0.85 -7.37
C PRO A 451 -1.38 0.45 -8.49
N ASP A 452 -1.76 -0.83 -8.52
CA ASP A 452 -2.71 -1.45 -9.45
C ASP A 452 -4.19 -1.21 -9.10
N LEU A 453 -4.47 -0.61 -7.95
CA LEU A 453 -5.82 -0.25 -7.54
C LEU A 453 -6.18 1.20 -7.90
N ASN A 454 -7.47 1.44 -8.10
CA ASN A 454 -8.03 2.71 -8.57
C ASN A 454 -8.06 3.83 -7.51
N HIS A 455 -7.95 3.48 -6.23
CA HIS A 455 -7.92 4.44 -5.11
C HIS A 455 -6.87 4.01 -4.08
N ARG A 456 -6.23 4.98 -3.44
CA ARG A 456 -5.23 4.79 -2.38
C ARG A 456 -5.56 5.69 -1.21
N PHE A 457 -5.33 5.21 0.00
CA PHE A 457 -5.65 5.93 1.22
C PHE A 457 -4.59 5.72 2.30
N GLN A 458 -4.52 6.62 3.26
CA GLN A 458 -3.53 6.52 4.33
C GLN A 458 -4.03 5.59 5.44
N VAL A 459 -3.14 4.79 6.00
CA VAL A 459 -3.47 3.90 7.10
C VAL A 459 -2.52 4.13 8.26
N PHE A 460 -3.10 4.17 9.45
CA PHE A 460 -2.40 4.28 10.71
C PHE A 460 -2.86 3.20 11.67
N ARG A 461 -1.96 2.76 12.53
CA ARG A 461 -2.20 1.71 13.53
C ARG A 461 -1.82 2.18 14.92
N GLY A 462 -2.25 1.43 15.94
CA GLY A 462 -1.79 1.58 17.31
C GLY A 462 -2.62 2.55 18.16
N VAL A 463 -3.75 3.05 17.65
CA VAL A 463 -4.63 3.94 18.42
C VAL A 463 -5.42 3.10 19.44
N LEU A 464 -5.13 3.25 20.73
CA LEU A 464 -5.69 2.41 21.80
C LEU A 464 -5.49 0.91 21.56
N GLU A 465 -4.30 0.52 21.09
CA GLU A 465 -3.98 -0.87 20.72
C GLU A 465 -4.27 -1.87 21.83
N ASP A 466 -3.82 -1.59 23.06
CA ASP A 466 -4.02 -2.47 24.21
C ASP A 466 -5.51 -2.66 24.54
N GLN A 467 -6.29 -1.58 24.57
CA GLN A 467 -7.73 -1.66 24.82
C GLN A 467 -8.44 -2.41 23.70
N CYS A 468 -8.03 -2.20 22.45
CA CYS A 468 -8.61 -2.88 21.30
C CYS A 468 -8.26 -4.38 21.28
N GLY A 469 -7.03 -4.74 21.66
CA GLY A 469 -6.59 -6.14 21.76
C GLY A 469 -7.33 -6.93 22.82
N GLN A 470 -7.73 -6.29 23.92
CA GLN A 470 -8.52 -6.92 24.99
C GLN A 470 -9.96 -7.26 24.56
N LEU A 471 -10.47 -6.72 23.45
CA LEU A 471 -11.83 -7.00 22.96
C LEU A 471 -11.94 -8.38 22.31
N ASP A 472 -10.86 -8.90 21.71
CA ASP A 472 -10.83 -10.17 20.98
C ASP A 472 -9.76 -11.08 21.63
N PRO A 473 -10.05 -11.75 22.77
CA PRO A 473 -9.06 -12.51 23.52
C PRO A 473 -8.58 -13.80 22.83
N ASP A 474 -9.26 -14.21 21.75
CA ASP A 474 -8.91 -15.38 20.93
C ASP A 474 -7.92 -15.05 19.80
N MET A 475 -7.24 -13.90 19.88
CA MET A 475 -6.21 -13.44 18.93
C MET A 475 -4.97 -14.33 18.87
#